data_AF-A0A355E453-F1
#
_entry.id   AF-A0A355E453-F1
#
_cell.length_a   1.000
_cell.length_b   1.000
_cell.length_c   1.000
_cell.angle_alpha   90.00
_cell.angle_beta   90.00
_cell.angle_gamma   90.00
#
_symmetry.space_group_name_H-M   'P 1'
#
loop_
_entity.id
_entity.type
_entity.pdbx_description
1 polymer ?
#
loop_
_entity_poly.entity_id
_entity_poly.type
_entity_poly.pdbx_seq_one_letter_code
_entity_poly.pdbx_strand_id
1 'polypeptide(L)'
;MEPIMKSDEKPRGLLARKMANPAYRKRHEESYELLKLEIQLLNALEKKHWTYADLARVMHTQKSAISRDLKGGGLRSASMARVAKMAEALGLRFFSFCVTEDKAGQVLPFIRRMVAA
;
A
#
# COMPACT_ATOMS: atom_id res chain seq x y z
N MET A 1 -1.80 45.49 -21.55
CA MET A 1 -2.50 44.37 -20.87
C MET A 1 -1.53 43.21 -20.87
N GLU A 2 -0.63 43.18 -19.89
CA GLU A 2 0.38 42.12 -19.76
C GLU A 2 -0.22 40.90 -19.04
N PRO A 3 0.18 39.67 -19.41
CA PRO A 3 -0.29 38.47 -18.71
C PRO A 3 0.77 37.93 -17.72
N ILE A 4 0.29 37.33 -16.62
CA ILE A 4 0.93 36.25 -15.83
C ILE A 4 2.03 36.72 -14.84
N MET A 5 1.99 36.40 -13.54
CA MET A 5 2.31 35.09 -12.96
C MET A 5 1.55 34.84 -11.65
N LYS A 6 0.79 33.75 -11.58
CA LYS A 6 0.29 33.19 -10.30
C LYS A 6 1.50 32.81 -9.46
N SER A 7 1.65 33.45 -8.31
CA SER A 7 2.71 33.20 -7.33
C SER A 7 2.83 31.71 -7.01
N ASP A 8 4.04 31.17 -7.14
CA ASP A 8 4.45 29.86 -6.65
C ASP A 8 4.09 29.73 -5.15
N GLU A 9 2.97 29.05 -4.87
CA GLU A 9 2.61 28.70 -3.51
C GLU A 9 3.69 27.76 -2.95
N LYS A 10 4.52 28.28 -2.04
CA LYS A 10 5.53 27.50 -1.34
C LYS A 10 4.87 26.23 -0.76
N PRO A 11 5.37 25.03 -1.08
CA PRO A 11 4.78 23.80 -0.57
C PRO A 11 4.73 23.82 0.96
N ARG A 12 3.51 23.81 1.51
CA ARG A 12 3.26 23.78 2.96
C ARG A 12 3.53 22.36 3.46
N GLY A 13 4.52 22.22 4.35
CA GLY A 13 4.88 20.94 4.98
C GLY A 13 6.13 20.27 4.42
N LEU A 14 6.79 19.48 5.27
CA LEU A 14 8.07 18.82 4.95
C LEU A 14 7.95 17.85 3.76
N LEU A 15 6.84 17.10 3.67
CA LEU A 15 6.59 16.20 2.55
C LEU A 15 6.40 16.96 1.25
N ALA A 16 5.59 18.02 1.24
CA ALA A 16 5.35 18.83 0.04
C ALA A 16 6.66 19.43 -0.50
N ARG A 17 7.55 19.90 0.40
CA ARG A 17 8.89 20.39 0.03
C ARG A 17 9.77 19.28 -0.56
N LYS A 18 9.73 18.06 -0.01
CA LYS A 18 10.47 16.93 -0.56
C LYS A 18 9.89 16.47 -1.91
N MET A 19 8.57 16.47 -2.06
CA MET A 19 7.87 16.13 -3.31
C MET A 19 8.12 17.13 -4.43
N ALA A 20 8.58 18.35 -4.14
CA ALA A 20 9.04 19.31 -5.14
C ALA A 20 10.36 18.88 -5.82
N ASN A 21 11.16 18.01 -5.19
CA ASN A 21 12.36 17.43 -5.81
C ASN A 21 11.97 16.22 -6.70
N PRO A 22 12.23 16.27 -8.02
CA PRO A 22 11.85 15.18 -8.94
C PRO A 22 12.45 13.82 -8.61
N ALA A 23 13.71 13.78 -8.15
CA ALA A 23 14.38 12.54 -7.78
C ALA A 23 13.84 11.95 -6.46
N TYR A 24 13.38 12.80 -5.55
CA TYR A 24 12.64 12.33 -4.37
C TYR A 24 11.25 11.83 -4.75
N ARG A 25 10.53 12.59 -5.57
CA ARG A 25 9.18 12.24 -6.05
C ARG A 25 9.16 10.88 -6.73
N LYS A 26 10.06 10.64 -7.69
CA LYS A 26 10.17 9.36 -8.39
C LYS A 26 10.41 8.19 -7.41
N ARG A 27 11.38 8.33 -6.51
CA ARG A 27 11.65 7.30 -5.48
C ARG A 27 10.46 7.10 -4.53
N HIS A 28 9.75 8.16 -4.20
CA HIS A 28 8.57 8.12 -3.35
C HIS A 28 7.42 7.40 -4.04
N GLU A 29 7.13 7.70 -5.31
CA GLU A 29 6.11 7.03 -6.11
C GLU A 29 6.43 5.54 -6.30
N GLU A 30 7.67 5.21 -6.67
CA GLU A 30 8.14 3.82 -6.78
C GLU A 30 8.01 3.06 -5.44
N SER A 31 8.36 3.71 -4.33
CA SER A 31 8.23 3.11 -3.00
C SER A 31 6.77 3.02 -2.54
N TYR A 32 5.92 3.95 -2.97
CA TYR A 32 4.50 3.98 -2.60
C TYR A 32 3.74 2.80 -3.21
N GLU A 33 4.03 2.44 -4.46
CA GLU A 33 3.47 1.24 -5.09
C GLU A 33 3.77 -0.04 -4.28
N LEU A 34 4.99 -0.15 -3.73
CA LEU A 34 5.40 -1.28 -2.89
C LEU A 34 4.65 -1.36 -1.55
N LEU A 35 4.12 -0.23 -1.07
CA LEU A 35 3.41 -0.15 0.22
C LEU A 35 1.90 -0.37 0.09
N LYS A 36 1.33 -0.37 -1.12
CA LYS A 36 -0.14 -0.47 -1.30
C LYS A 36 -0.75 -1.69 -0.63
N LEU A 37 -0.07 -2.84 -0.73
CA LEU A 37 -0.55 -4.08 -0.09
C LEU A 37 -0.46 -3.99 1.44
N GLU A 38 0.63 -3.43 1.98
CA GLU A 38 0.77 -3.20 3.42
C GLU A 38 -0.34 -2.28 3.94
N ILE A 39 -0.63 -1.19 3.23
CA ILE A 39 -1.72 -0.26 3.55
C ILE A 39 -3.08 -0.98 3.56
N GLN A 40 -3.34 -1.89 2.62
CA GLN A 40 -4.58 -2.66 2.62
C GLN A 40 -4.72 -3.54 3.86
N LEU A 41 -3.65 -4.21 4.29
CA LEU A 41 -3.65 -5.04 5.51
C LEU A 41 -3.80 -4.18 6.77
N LEU A 42 -3.14 -3.01 6.81
CA LEU A 42 -3.24 -2.05 7.92
C LEU A 42 -4.66 -1.47 8.04
N ASN A 43 -5.28 -1.10 6.92
CA ASN A 43 -6.67 -0.63 6.91
C ASN A 43 -7.64 -1.74 7.37
N ALA A 44 -7.37 -3.00 7.04
CA ALA A 44 -8.18 -4.11 7.50
C ALA A 44 -8.03 -4.35 9.01
N LEU A 45 -6.82 -4.19 9.56
CA LEU A 45 -6.58 -4.18 11.00
C LEU A 45 -7.36 -3.06 11.70
N GLU A 46 -7.29 -1.85 11.16
CA GLU A 46 -7.98 -0.68 11.70
C GLU A 46 -9.49 -0.88 11.71
N LYS A 47 -10.08 -1.35 10.60
CA LYS A 47 -11.52 -1.68 10.52
C LYS A 47 -11.97 -2.72 11.54
N LYS A 48 -11.08 -3.64 11.95
CA LYS A 48 -11.34 -4.63 12.99
C LYS A 48 -11.00 -4.16 14.40
N HIS A 49 -10.44 -2.96 14.55
CA HIS A 49 -9.84 -2.47 15.79
C HIS A 49 -8.79 -3.44 16.36
N TRP A 50 -8.04 -4.11 15.48
CA TRP A 50 -7.03 -5.10 15.87
C TRP A 50 -5.64 -4.50 15.97
N THR A 51 -4.91 -4.89 16.99
CA THR A 51 -3.48 -4.63 17.12
C THR A 51 -2.65 -5.72 16.40
N TYR A 52 -1.35 -5.49 16.26
CA TYR A 52 -0.44 -6.55 15.77
C TYR A 52 -0.42 -7.78 16.67
N ALA A 53 -0.72 -7.64 17.96
CA ALA A 53 -0.80 -8.77 18.88
C ALA A 53 -2.04 -9.63 18.60
N ASP A 54 -3.15 -9.01 18.19
CA ASP A 54 -4.38 -9.73 17.87
C ASP A 54 -4.24 -10.53 16.58
N LEU A 55 -3.65 -9.92 15.54
CA LEU A 55 -3.32 -10.66 14.31
C LEU A 55 -2.33 -11.80 14.57
N ALA A 56 -1.32 -11.55 15.41
CA ALA A 56 -0.36 -12.59 15.79
C ALA A 56 -1.04 -13.78 16.49
N ARG A 57 -2.03 -13.52 17.35
CA ARG A 57 -2.81 -14.54 18.04
C ARG A 57 -3.60 -15.42 17.07
N VAL A 58 -4.31 -14.81 16.12
CA VAL A 58 -5.10 -15.54 15.10
C VAL A 58 -4.19 -16.33 14.17
N MET A 59 -3.03 -15.77 13.83
CA MET A 59 -2.05 -16.42 12.96
C MET A 59 -1.14 -17.42 13.69
N HIS A 60 -1.34 -17.63 15.00
CA HIS A 60 -0.49 -18.49 15.84
C HIS A 60 1.01 -18.18 15.69
N THR A 61 1.36 -16.90 15.73
CA THR A 61 2.73 -16.41 15.56
C THR A 61 3.08 -15.33 16.59
N GLN A 62 4.28 -14.77 16.51
CA GLN A 62 4.74 -13.71 17.39
C GLN A 62 4.40 -12.32 16.84
N LYS A 63 4.08 -11.37 17.73
CA LYS A 63 3.90 -9.94 17.38
C LYS A 63 5.10 -9.38 16.60
N SER A 64 6.32 -9.79 16.96
CA SER A 64 7.56 -9.39 16.28
C SER A 64 7.58 -9.80 14.80
N ALA A 65 7.04 -10.97 14.47
CA ALA A 65 6.92 -11.43 13.09
C ALA A 65 5.92 -10.56 12.32
N ILE A 66 4.74 -10.29 12.89
CA ILE A 66 3.74 -9.40 12.28
C ILE A 66 4.31 -7.99 12.08
N SER A 67 5.00 -7.46 13.09
CA SER A 67 5.63 -6.14 12.97
C SER A 67 6.73 -6.10 11.93
N ARG A 68 7.47 -7.20 11.72
CA ARG A 68 8.48 -7.28 10.66
C ARG A 68 7.83 -7.26 9.29
N ASP A 69 6.70 -7.94 9.14
CA ASP A 69 5.99 -8.01 7.86
C ASP A 69 5.29 -6.70 7.50
N LEU A 70 4.67 -6.01 8.47
CA LEU A 70 3.83 -4.82 8.20
C LEU A 70 4.52 -3.47 8.41
N LYS A 71 5.79 -3.45 8.85
CA LYS A 71 6.52 -2.20 9.10
C LYS A 71 7.66 -2.02 8.08
N GLY A 72 7.63 -0.88 7.38
CA GLY A 72 8.77 -0.41 6.59
C GLY A 72 9.07 -1.23 5.34
N GLY A 73 8.06 -1.81 4.68
CA GLY A 73 8.26 -2.56 3.42
C GLY A 73 8.62 -4.03 3.61
N GLY A 74 8.49 -4.59 4.81
CA GLY A 74 8.85 -5.99 5.09
C GLY A 74 8.02 -7.00 4.29
N LEU A 75 6.79 -6.65 3.91
CA LEU A 75 5.89 -7.52 3.16
C LEU A 75 6.42 -7.82 1.76
N ARG A 76 7.30 -6.97 1.22
CA ARG A 76 8.00 -7.21 -0.05
C ARG A 76 8.80 -8.51 -0.05
N SER A 77 9.30 -8.91 1.12
CA SER A 77 10.09 -10.14 1.30
C SER A 77 9.25 -11.34 1.75
N ALA A 78 7.96 -11.14 2.04
CA ALA A 78 7.07 -12.21 2.47
C ALA A 78 6.70 -13.11 1.29
N SER A 79 6.59 -14.41 1.54
CA SER A 79 6.06 -15.34 0.54
C SER A 79 4.57 -15.06 0.26
N MET A 80 4.11 -15.36 -0.94
CA MET A 80 2.68 -15.27 -1.30
C MET A 80 1.80 -16.04 -0.32
N ALA A 81 2.24 -17.22 0.15
CA ALA A 81 1.50 -18.01 1.14
C ALA A 81 1.37 -17.27 2.48
N ARG A 82 2.39 -16.51 2.90
CA ARG A 82 2.32 -15.71 4.12
C ARG A 82 1.35 -14.52 3.96
N VAL A 83 1.40 -13.84 2.82
CA VAL A 83 0.45 -12.76 2.48
C VAL A 83 -0.98 -13.29 2.46
N ALA A 84 -1.24 -14.43 1.81
CA ALA A 84 -2.54 -15.05 1.75
C ALA A 84 -3.09 -15.41 3.14
N LYS A 85 -2.24 -15.98 4.01
CA LYS A 85 -2.61 -16.28 5.41
C LYS A 85 -2.96 -15.03 6.22
N MET A 86 -2.23 -13.93 6.03
CA MET A 86 -2.58 -12.65 6.68
C MET A 86 -3.93 -12.13 6.19
N ALA A 87 -4.14 -12.13 4.88
CA ALA A 87 -5.40 -11.72 4.29
C ALA A 87 -6.57 -12.54 4.84
N GLU A 88 -6.44 -13.87 4.88
CA GLU A 88 -7.45 -14.77 5.44
C GLU A 88 -7.73 -14.49 6.92
N ALA A 89 -6.69 -14.32 7.75
CA ALA A 89 -6.86 -13.97 9.17
C ALA A 89 -7.60 -12.62 9.35
N LEU A 90 -7.42 -11.70 8.40
CA LEU A 90 -8.11 -10.42 8.35
C LEU A 90 -9.50 -10.50 7.70
N GLY A 91 -9.97 -11.68 7.29
CA GLY A 91 -11.26 -11.86 6.63
C GLY A 91 -11.31 -11.37 5.19
N LEU A 92 -10.14 -11.25 4.55
CA LEU A 92 -9.98 -10.87 3.15
C LEU A 92 -9.79 -12.11 2.28
N ARG A 93 -10.10 -11.98 1.00
CA ARG A 93 -9.72 -12.96 -0.03
C ARG A 93 -8.52 -12.43 -0.81
N PHE A 94 -7.46 -13.23 -0.86
CA PHE A 94 -6.24 -12.90 -1.60
C PHE A 94 -6.26 -13.55 -2.98
N PHE A 95 -6.10 -12.74 -4.03
CA PHE A 95 -6.00 -13.20 -5.42
C PHE A 95 -4.67 -12.72 -5.99
N SER A 96 -3.80 -13.65 -6.37
CA SER A 96 -2.58 -13.38 -7.14
C SER A 96 -2.83 -13.74 -8.61
N PHE A 97 -2.67 -12.78 -9.51
CA PHE A 97 -2.75 -13.02 -10.95
C PHE A 97 -1.70 -12.20 -11.68
N CYS A 98 -1.24 -12.73 -12.80
CA CYS A 98 -0.40 -12.02 -13.76
C CYS A 98 -1.25 -11.69 -14.99
N VAL A 99 -1.01 -10.53 -15.59
CA VAL A 99 -1.62 -10.13 -16.87
C VAL A 99 -0.51 -9.72 -17.81
N THR A 100 -0.73 -9.92 -19.11
CA THR A 100 0.17 -9.41 -20.13
C THR A 100 0.09 -7.88 -20.17
N GLU A 101 1.21 -7.24 -20.51
CA GLU A 101 1.34 -5.77 -20.42
C GLU A 101 0.35 -5.05 -21.34
N ASP A 102 0.10 -5.59 -22.54
CA ASP A 102 -0.89 -5.13 -23.51
C ASP A 102 -2.35 -5.18 -22.97
N LYS A 103 -2.63 -6.08 -22.03
CA LYS A 103 -3.95 -6.25 -21.42
C LYS A 103 -4.08 -5.60 -20.05
N ALA A 104 -2.98 -5.15 -19.42
CA ALA A 104 -3.00 -4.54 -18.10
C ALA A 104 -3.96 -3.34 -18.02
N GLY A 105 -3.96 -2.49 -19.05
CA GLY A 105 -4.86 -1.33 -19.15
C GLY A 105 -6.35 -1.68 -19.20
N GLN A 106 -6.72 -2.86 -19.72
CA GLN A 106 -8.10 -3.32 -19.80
C GLN A 106 -8.57 -4.02 -18.51
N VAL A 107 -7.65 -4.76 -17.88
CA VAL A 107 -7.96 -5.58 -16.70
C VAL A 107 -8.01 -4.74 -15.41
N LEU A 108 -7.15 -3.74 -15.27
CA LEU A 108 -7.11 -2.88 -14.07
C LEU A 108 -8.45 -2.17 -13.75
N PRO A 109 -9.17 -1.55 -14.72
CA PRO A 109 -10.48 -0.96 -14.47
C PRO A 109 -11.54 -1.96 -14.02
N PHE A 110 -11.45 -3.22 -14.46
CA PHE A 110 -12.36 -4.27 -14.05
C PHE A 110 -12.13 -4.66 -12.58
N ILE A 111 -10.88 -4.89 -12.19
CA ILE A 111 -10.50 -5.18 -10.80
C ILE A 111 -10.90 -4.04 -9.87
N ARG A 112 -10.63 -2.78 -10.27
CA ARG A 112 -11.01 -1.61 -9.46
C ARG A 112 -12.51 -1.53 -9.19
N ARG A 113 -13.34 -1.89 -10.18
CA ARG A 113 -14.81 -1.94 -10.00
C ARG A 113 -15.23 -3.02 -9.00
N MET A 114 -14.54 -4.15 -8.94
CA MET A 114 -14.87 -5.24 -8.01
C MET A 114 -14.47 -4.94 -6.56
N VAL A 115 -13.46 -4.10 -6.33
CA VAL A 115 -12.91 -3.81 -4.98
C VAL A 115 -13.54 -2.56 -4.34
N ALA A 116 -14.22 -1.70 -5.11
CA ALA A 116 -14.83 -0.45 -4.62
C ALA A 116 -16.22 -0.63 -3.96
N ALA A 117 -16.64 -1.86 -3.67
CA ALA A 117 -17.91 -2.18 -3.01
C ALA A 117 -17.73 -2.39 -1.49
#